data_AF-A0A1I2G6K9-F1
#
_entry.id   AF-A0A1I2G6K9-F1
#
_cell.length_a   1.000
_cell.length_b   1.000
_cell.length_c   1.000
_cell.angle_alpha   90.00
_cell.angle_beta   90.00
_cell.angle_gamma   90.00
#
_symmetry.space_group_name_H-M   'P 1'
#
loop_
_entity.id
_entity.type
_entity.pdbx_description
1 polymer ?
#
loop_
_entity_poly.entity_id
_entity_poly.type
_entity_poly.pdbx_seq_one_letter_code
_entity_poly.pdbx_strand_id
1 'polypeptide(L)'
;MRDVWPAALAAAFSALRGRSIEAWQGVEMSVRGGDEGVPEYATEPCLQLFLLEMVCASGPAVTIGTCQDDLGFGLRAEPGTIRAGDDWGRGFRRRTLTELPTGLVQDVEVYRDGDVLAEVRIRFAERELLLMAGESDEGWAGELTWRRLDESVLVFTDPGEAERVSWMPSRGPLHRM
;
A
#
# COMPACT_ATOMS: atom_id res chain seq x y z
N MET A 1 17.78 8.63 -9.01
CA MET A 1 17.98 7.72 -7.85
C MET A 1 18.43 6.39 -8.45
N ARG A 2 19.49 5.74 -7.93
CA ARG A 2 20.12 4.57 -8.59
C ARG A 2 19.17 3.37 -8.62
N ASP A 3 19.05 2.74 -9.80
CA ASP A 3 18.51 1.40 -10.12
C ASP A 3 17.97 0.62 -8.91
N VAL A 4 16.76 0.93 -8.46
CA VAL A 4 16.05 0.04 -7.55
C VAL A 4 15.55 -1.10 -8.41
N TRP A 5 16.35 -2.15 -8.52
CA TRP A 5 16.09 -3.27 -9.42
C TRP A 5 14.77 -3.95 -9.05
N PRO A 6 13.76 -4.00 -9.95
CA PRO A 6 12.43 -4.52 -9.63
C PRO A 6 12.44 -5.93 -9.05
N ALA A 7 13.40 -6.77 -9.46
CA ALA A 7 13.53 -8.11 -8.89
C ALA A 7 13.97 -8.12 -7.40
N ALA A 8 14.75 -7.14 -6.95
CA ALA A 8 15.14 -7.03 -5.54
C ALA A 8 13.94 -6.62 -4.67
N LEU A 9 13.11 -5.69 -5.16
CA LEU A 9 11.86 -5.33 -4.52
C LEU A 9 10.88 -6.51 -4.50
N ALA A 10 10.77 -7.25 -5.62
CA ALA A 10 9.89 -8.40 -5.71
C ALA A 10 10.34 -9.52 -4.76
N ALA A 11 11.65 -9.72 -4.60
CA ALA A 11 12.21 -10.66 -3.64
C ALA A 11 11.88 -10.26 -2.19
N ALA A 12 11.91 -8.95 -1.86
CA ALA A 12 11.55 -8.47 -0.53
C ALA A 12 10.09 -8.77 -0.18
N PHE A 13 9.16 -8.60 -1.12
CA PHE A 13 7.77 -9.01 -0.93
C PHE A 13 7.62 -10.53 -0.88
N SER A 14 8.29 -11.26 -1.77
CA SER A 14 8.24 -12.73 -1.80
C SER A 14 8.73 -13.37 -0.49
N ALA A 15 9.68 -12.72 0.18
CA ALA A 15 10.19 -13.15 1.49
C ALA A 15 9.16 -13.03 2.64
N LEU A 16 8.01 -12.39 2.41
CA LEU A 16 6.90 -12.40 3.36
C LEU A 16 6.19 -13.76 3.42
N ARG A 17 6.30 -14.58 2.36
CA ARG A 17 5.70 -15.92 2.33
C ARG A 17 6.25 -16.78 3.47
N GLY A 18 5.34 -17.41 4.21
CA GLY A 18 5.68 -18.23 5.36
C GLY A 18 5.94 -17.45 6.66
N ARG A 19 5.91 -16.11 6.63
CA ARG A 19 5.96 -15.30 7.85
C ARG A 19 4.58 -15.22 8.49
N SER A 20 4.55 -15.20 9.82
CA SER A 20 3.32 -14.90 10.57
C SER A 20 3.28 -13.42 10.94
N ILE A 21 2.19 -12.76 10.59
CA ILE A 21 1.92 -11.35 10.91
C ILE A 21 1.07 -11.28 12.17
N GLU A 22 1.47 -10.44 13.12
CA GLU A 22 0.77 -10.27 14.40
C GLU A 22 -0.05 -8.99 14.44
N ALA A 23 0.43 -7.93 13.79
CA ALA A 23 -0.24 -6.64 13.80
C ALA A 23 0.17 -5.79 12.59
N TRP A 24 -0.64 -4.77 12.35
CA TRP A 24 -0.42 -3.76 11.33
C TRP A 24 -0.49 -2.37 11.93
N GLN A 25 0.40 -1.50 11.49
CA GLN A 25 0.30 -0.06 11.73
C GLN A 25 0.41 0.65 10.39
N GLY A 26 -0.16 1.83 10.30
CA GLY A 26 -0.03 2.65 9.10
C GLY A 26 -0.02 4.13 9.45
N VAL A 27 0.56 4.90 8.54
CA VAL A 27 0.36 6.35 8.47
C VAL A 27 -0.69 6.57 7.37
N GLU A 28 -1.92 6.80 7.78
CA GLU A 28 -3.03 7.12 6.87
C GLU A 28 -2.92 8.53 6.34
N MET A 29 -3.34 8.68 5.09
CA MET A 29 -3.50 9.96 4.41
C MET A 29 -4.97 10.27 4.25
N SER A 30 -5.33 11.52 4.50
CA SER A 30 -6.67 12.03 4.28
C SER A 30 -6.93 12.17 2.78
N VAL A 31 -8.11 11.73 2.36
CA VAL A 31 -8.58 11.91 0.98
C VAL A 31 -9.19 13.29 0.74
N ARG A 32 -9.52 14.03 1.82
CA ARG A 32 -9.97 15.43 1.79
C ARG A 32 -9.50 16.21 3.00
N GLY A 33 -9.51 17.53 2.87
CA GLY A 33 -9.42 18.45 4.01
C GLY A 33 -8.09 18.40 4.77
N GLY A 34 -7.01 17.96 4.14
CA GLY A 34 -5.69 17.78 4.78
C GLY A 34 -5.10 19.07 5.35
N ASP A 35 -4.48 19.90 4.49
CA ASP A 35 -3.71 21.08 4.93
C ASP A 35 -4.57 22.25 5.43
N GLU A 36 -5.80 22.39 4.91
CA GLU A 36 -6.64 23.58 5.10
C GLU A 36 -8.02 23.29 5.70
N GLY A 37 -8.33 22.02 6.02
CA GLY A 37 -9.67 21.57 6.43
C GLY A 37 -9.68 20.59 7.60
N VAL A 38 -10.84 19.96 7.84
CA VAL A 38 -10.94 18.79 8.72
C VAL A 38 -10.58 17.55 7.89
N PRO A 39 -9.53 16.80 8.23
CA PRO A 39 -9.13 15.63 7.47
C PRO A 39 -10.22 14.55 7.42
N GLU A 40 -10.60 14.16 6.21
CA GLU A 40 -11.44 12.98 5.96
C GLU A 40 -10.58 11.83 5.47
N TYR A 41 -10.78 10.64 6.02
CA TYR A 41 -10.02 9.44 5.67
C TYR A 41 -10.94 8.43 5.01
N ALA A 42 -10.53 7.88 3.88
CA ALA A 42 -11.30 6.83 3.21
C ALA A 42 -11.17 5.50 3.95
N THR A 43 -12.29 4.79 4.04
CA THR A 43 -12.36 3.38 4.47
C THR A 43 -12.79 2.46 3.33
N GLU A 44 -13.31 3.04 2.24
CA GLU A 44 -13.85 2.34 1.08
C GLU A 44 -13.47 3.14 -0.19
N PRO A 45 -13.10 2.48 -1.29
CA PRO A 45 -12.90 1.03 -1.45
C PRO A 45 -11.61 0.49 -0.81
N CYS A 46 -10.74 1.37 -0.32
CA CYS A 46 -9.46 0.99 0.28
C CYS A 46 -8.99 2.01 1.32
N LEU A 47 -7.98 1.61 2.10
CA LEU A 47 -7.18 2.54 2.89
C LEU A 47 -6.15 3.23 2.00
N GLN A 48 -5.92 4.52 2.20
CA GLN A 48 -4.82 5.27 1.60
C GLN A 48 -3.76 5.56 2.65
N LEU A 49 -2.57 4.97 2.47
CA LEU A 49 -1.49 5.03 3.44
C LEU A 49 -0.25 5.66 2.82
N PHE A 50 0.40 6.57 3.53
CA PHE A 50 1.76 6.98 3.20
C PHE A 50 2.74 5.83 3.42
N LEU A 51 2.55 5.09 4.52
CA LEU A 51 3.36 3.94 4.90
C LEU A 51 2.49 2.89 5.58
N LEU A 52 2.77 1.62 5.29
CA LEU A 52 2.21 0.45 5.96
C LEU A 52 3.33 -0.31 6.67
N GLU A 53 3.15 -0.62 7.93
CA GLU A 53 4.09 -1.36 8.74
C GLU A 53 3.50 -2.69 9.19
N MET A 54 4.25 -3.74 8.96
CA MET A 54 3.91 -5.12 9.29
C MET A 54 4.73 -5.58 10.48
N VAL A 55 4.05 -5.98 11.55
CA VAL A 55 4.66 -6.64 12.72
C VAL A 55 4.61 -8.14 12.50
N CYS A 56 5.77 -8.78 12.48
CA CYS A 56 5.86 -10.23 12.32
C CYS A 56 6.20 -10.92 13.63
N ALA A 57 5.68 -12.12 13.85
CA ALA A 57 5.94 -12.94 15.04
C ALA A 57 7.43 -13.27 15.24
N SER A 58 8.21 -13.24 14.15
CA SER A 58 9.65 -13.44 14.17
C SER A 58 10.34 -12.58 13.11
N GLY A 59 11.55 -12.12 13.44
CA GLY A 59 12.37 -11.29 12.57
C GLY A 59 11.99 -9.80 12.64
N PRO A 60 12.62 -8.95 11.81
CA PRO A 60 12.35 -7.52 11.79
C PRO A 60 10.93 -7.23 11.28
N ALA A 61 10.36 -6.11 11.73
CA ALA A 61 9.17 -5.55 11.10
C ALA A 61 9.49 -5.20 9.63
N VAL A 62 8.45 -5.06 8.81
CA VAL A 62 8.58 -4.65 7.41
C VAL A 62 7.84 -3.36 7.22
N THR A 63 8.52 -2.36 6.67
CA THR A 63 7.88 -1.13 6.21
C THR A 63 7.64 -1.24 4.72
N ILE A 64 6.41 -0.99 4.33
CA ILE A 64 5.93 -0.93 2.96
C ILE A 64 5.57 0.51 2.68
N GLY A 65 6.09 1.03 1.57
CA GLY A 65 5.81 2.36 1.09
C GLY A 65 5.94 2.39 -0.42
N THR A 66 5.99 3.60 -0.98
CA THR A 66 6.31 3.81 -2.38
C THR A 66 7.73 4.34 -2.54
N CYS A 67 8.31 4.12 -3.71
CA CYS A 67 9.52 4.77 -4.17
C CYS A 67 9.31 5.31 -5.58
N GLN A 68 9.83 6.51 -5.82
CA GLN A 68 9.78 7.17 -7.11
C GLN A 68 10.90 6.69 -8.03
N ASP A 69 10.55 6.40 -9.29
CA ASP A 69 11.48 6.32 -10.41
C ASP A 69 11.25 7.47 -11.40
N ASP A 70 11.84 7.40 -12.60
CA ASP A 70 11.71 8.48 -13.59
C ASP A 70 10.30 8.54 -14.23
N LEU A 71 9.45 7.52 -14.06
CA LEU A 71 8.17 7.35 -14.74
C LEU A 71 6.96 7.31 -13.80
N GLY A 72 7.15 7.08 -12.49
CA GLY A 72 6.09 7.06 -11.49
C GLY A 72 6.55 6.51 -10.15
N PHE A 73 5.59 5.99 -9.38
CA PHE A 73 5.84 5.37 -8.09
C PHE A 73 5.57 3.86 -8.12
N GLY A 74 6.46 3.10 -7.49
CA GLY A 74 6.31 1.67 -7.28
C GLY A 74 6.31 1.31 -5.80
N LEU A 75 5.71 0.18 -5.46
CA LEU A 75 5.75 -0.40 -4.12
C LEU A 75 7.18 -0.85 -3.78
N ARG A 76 7.58 -0.57 -2.54
CA ARG A 76 8.80 -1.10 -1.93
C ARG A 76 8.51 -1.71 -0.57
N ALA A 77 9.27 -2.73 -0.22
CA ALA A 77 9.30 -3.31 1.10
C ALA A 77 10.75 -3.32 1.61
N GLU A 78 10.95 -2.87 2.84
CA GLU A 78 12.27 -2.84 3.49
C GLU A 78 12.18 -3.25 4.96
N PRO A 79 13.27 -3.77 5.55
CA PRO A 79 13.33 -3.98 6.99
C PRO A 79 13.06 -2.67 7.71
N GLY A 80 12.01 -2.67 8.53
CA GLY A 80 11.53 -1.52 9.26
C GLY A 80 11.68 -1.69 10.77
N THR A 81 11.54 -0.58 11.48
CA THR A 81 11.21 -0.57 12.90
C THR A 81 9.86 0.10 13.04
N ILE A 82 8.98 -0.47 13.88
CA ILE A 82 7.72 0.18 14.21
C ILE A 82 8.09 1.48 14.93
N ARG A 83 7.79 2.62 14.30
CA ARG A 83 8.07 3.90 14.92
C ARG A 83 6.95 4.22 15.90
N ALA A 84 7.27 4.34 17.18
CA ALA A 84 6.42 5.13 18.07
C ALA A 84 6.52 6.58 17.58
N GLY A 85 5.38 7.20 17.27
CA GLY A 85 5.39 8.56 16.75
C GLY A 85 4.01 9.20 16.82
N ASP A 86 4.03 10.50 17.09
CA ASP A 86 2.87 11.38 17.07
C ASP A 86 2.30 11.50 15.65
N ASP A 87 1.05 11.97 15.55
CA ASP A 87 0.43 12.31 14.27
C ASP A 87 1.34 13.25 13.49
N TRP A 88 1.54 12.95 12.20
CA TRP A 88 2.36 13.76 11.31
C TRP A 88 1.69 15.12 11.00
N GLY A 89 0.41 15.28 11.37
CA GLY A 89 -0.40 16.47 11.12
C GLY A 89 -0.79 16.58 9.64
N ARG A 90 -1.53 17.64 9.28
CA ARG A 90 -1.79 18.01 7.86
C ARG A 90 -2.45 16.90 7.02
N GLY A 91 -3.45 16.23 7.58
CA GLY A 91 -4.11 15.12 6.90
C GLY A 91 -3.42 13.76 7.05
N PHE A 92 -2.35 13.66 7.83
CA PHE A 92 -1.72 12.39 8.15
C PHE A 92 -2.03 11.97 9.59
N ARG A 93 -2.41 10.71 9.78
CA ARG A 93 -2.58 10.13 11.13
C ARG A 93 -1.96 8.75 11.24
N ARG A 94 -1.35 8.45 12.39
CA ARG A 94 -0.83 7.11 12.65
C ARG A 94 -1.87 6.27 13.39
N ARG A 95 -2.12 5.04 12.95
CA ARG A 95 -3.00 4.12 13.70
C ARG A 95 -2.66 2.66 13.52
N THR A 96 -3.23 1.84 14.41
CA THR A 96 -3.29 0.39 14.25
C THR A 96 -4.41 0.04 13.26
N LEU A 97 -4.13 -0.87 12.33
CA LEU A 97 -5.05 -1.28 11.28
C LEU A 97 -5.63 -2.66 11.60
N THR A 98 -6.66 -2.68 12.44
CA THR A 98 -7.27 -3.93 12.95
C THR A 98 -8.19 -4.62 11.93
N GLU A 99 -8.55 -3.92 10.86
CA GLU A 99 -9.31 -4.49 9.74
C GLU A 99 -8.48 -5.42 8.84
N LEU A 100 -7.15 -5.28 8.86
CA LEU A 100 -6.24 -6.05 8.01
C LEU A 100 -6.03 -7.48 8.57
N PRO A 101 -5.92 -8.50 7.70
CA PRO A 101 -5.72 -9.88 8.12
C PRO A 101 -4.38 -10.08 8.83
N THR A 102 -4.39 -10.85 9.92
CA THR A 102 -3.19 -11.33 10.63
C THR A 102 -3.05 -12.85 10.47
N GLY A 103 -1.90 -13.39 10.87
CA GLY A 103 -1.58 -14.82 10.78
C GLY A 103 -0.56 -15.15 9.69
N LEU A 104 -0.52 -16.43 9.31
CA LEU A 104 0.46 -16.95 8.35
C LEU A 104 0.17 -16.46 6.94
N VAL A 105 1.17 -15.81 6.32
CA VAL A 105 1.18 -15.51 4.89
C VAL A 105 1.41 -16.81 4.13
N GLN A 106 0.40 -17.28 3.42
CA GLN A 106 0.45 -18.52 2.65
C GLN A 106 1.10 -18.31 1.28
N ASP A 107 0.86 -17.15 0.67
CA ASP A 107 1.36 -16.83 -0.65
C ASP A 107 1.51 -15.32 -0.86
N VAL A 108 2.37 -14.97 -1.80
CA VAL A 108 2.61 -13.59 -2.22
C VAL A 108 2.76 -13.57 -3.73
N GLU A 109 1.98 -12.74 -4.40
CA GLU A 109 2.08 -12.51 -5.84
C GLU A 109 2.46 -11.07 -6.08
N VAL A 110 3.53 -10.85 -6.85
CA VAL A 110 4.05 -9.52 -7.16
C VAL A 110 3.80 -9.24 -8.63
N TYR A 111 3.27 -8.04 -8.91
CA TYR A 111 2.96 -7.61 -10.26
C TYR A 111 3.65 -6.29 -10.56
N ARG A 112 4.24 -6.22 -11.76
CA ARG A 112 4.82 -5.00 -12.30
C ARG A 112 3.94 -4.40 -13.38
N ASP A 113 4.06 -3.08 -13.51
CA ASP A 113 3.58 -2.27 -14.62
C ASP A 113 4.76 -1.45 -15.12
N GLY A 114 5.21 -1.70 -16.36
CA GLY A 114 6.50 -1.21 -16.84
C GLY A 114 7.67 -1.67 -15.95
N ASP A 115 8.40 -0.70 -15.41
CA ASP A 115 9.61 -0.90 -14.60
C ASP A 115 9.37 -0.77 -13.09
N VAL A 116 8.12 -0.57 -12.64
CA VAL A 116 7.77 -0.46 -11.22
C VAL A 116 6.94 -1.63 -10.71
N LEU A 117 7.05 -1.93 -9.42
CA LEU A 117 6.11 -2.84 -8.76
C LEU A 117 4.79 -2.12 -8.51
N ALA A 118 3.78 -2.42 -9.30
CA ALA A 118 2.49 -1.78 -9.21
C ALA A 118 1.65 -2.36 -8.07
N GLU A 119 1.70 -3.69 -7.91
CA GLU A 119 0.78 -4.40 -7.03
C GLU A 119 1.42 -5.59 -6.34
N VAL A 120 0.94 -5.87 -5.13
CA VAL A 120 1.29 -7.08 -4.38
C VAL A 120 0.03 -7.67 -3.77
N ARG A 121 -0.23 -8.94 -4.07
CA ARG A 121 -1.30 -9.72 -3.43
C ARG A 121 -0.69 -10.57 -2.33
N ILE A 122 -1.26 -10.48 -1.13
CA ILE A 122 -0.84 -11.23 0.04
C ILE A 122 -2.00 -12.11 0.46
N ARG A 123 -1.78 -13.43 0.43
CA ARG A 123 -2.82 -14.41 0.75
C ARG A 123 -2.60 -15.00 2.13
N PHE A 124 -3.65 -14.96 2.94
CA PHE A 124 -3.78 -15.65 4.22
C PHE A 124 -4.72 -16.86 4.04
N ALA A 125 -5.03 -17.58 5.12
CA ALA A 125 -5.87 -18.78 5.04
C ALA A 125 -7.25 -18.52 4.41
N GLU A 126 -7.93 -17.44 4.81
CA GLU A 126 -9.31 -17.15 4.40
C GLU A 126 -9.48 -15.74 3.82
N ARG A 127 -8.40 -14.96 3.79
CA ARG A 127 -8.43 -13.55 3.37
C ARG A 127 -7.28 -13.26 2.42
N GLU A 128 -7.52 -12.34 1.50
CA GLU A 128 -6.52 -11.81 0.59
C GLU A 128 -6.46 -10.30 0.78
N LEU A 129 -5.26 -9.75 0.64
CA LEU A 129 -5.02 -8.33 0.69
C LEU A 129 -4.30 -7.92 -0.59
N LEU A 130 -4.78 -6.86 -1.23
CA LEU A 130 -4.11 -6.24 -2.38
C LEU A 130 -3.50 -4.91 -1.94
N LEU A 131 -2.19 -4.80 -2.13
CA LEU A 131 -1.43 -3.56 -2.06
C LEU A 131 -1.27 -3.01 -3.47
N MET A 132 -1.48 -1.71 -3.64
CA MET A 132 -1.25 -1.03 -4.91
C MET A 132 -0.54 0.30 -4.69
N ALA A 133 0.45 0.62 -5.53
CA ALA A 133 0.97 1.97 -5.61
C ALA A 133 -0.05 2.86 -6.34
N GLY A 134 -0.50 3.92 -5.69
CA GLY A 134 -1.57 4.77 -6.21
C GLY A 134 -2.07 5.74 -5.16
N GLU A 135 -2.93 6.67 -5.56
CA GLU A 135 -3.47 7.72 -4.70
C GLU A 135 -4.91 8.05 -5.09
N SER A 136 -5.71 8.48 -4.12
CA SER A 136 -6.99 9.12 -4.38
C SER A 136 -6.93 10.58 -3.98
N ASP A 137 -7.39 11.44 -4.89
CA ASP A 137 -7.43 12.88 -4.71
C ASP A 137 -8.84 13.40 -4.92
N GLU A 138 -9.22 14.42 -4.16
CA GLU A 138 -10.43 15.18 -4.42
C GLU A 138 -10.30 16.03 -5.69
N GLY A 139 -11.15 15.74 -6.66
CA GLY A 139 -11.35 16.53 -7.86
C GLY A 139 -12.12 17.83 -7.57
N TRP A 140 -12.15 18.73 -8.55
CA TRP A 140 -12.74 20.06 -8.42
C TRP A 140 -14.25 20.06 -8.10
N ALA A 141 -14.98 18.99 -8.44
CA ALA A 141 -16.40 18.85 -8.12
C ALA A 141 -16.66 17.92 -6.91
N GLY A 142 -15.62 17.59 -6.13
CA GLY A 142 -15.69 16.81 -4.88
C GLY A 142 -15.64 15.29 -5.07
N GLU A 143 -15.63 14.81 -6.30
CA GLU A 143 -15.42 13.40 -6.65
C GLU A 143 -13.98 12.97 -6.38
N LEU A 144 -13.78 11.72 -5.97
CA LEU A 144 -12.44 11.16 -5.85
C LEU A 144 -11.94 10.68 -7.21
N THR A 145 -10.78 11.16 -7.62
CA THR A 145 -10.02 10.64 -8.76
C THR A 145 -8.99 9.64 -8.26
N TRP A 146 -8.86 8.50 -8.93
CA TRP A 146 -7.97 7.42 -8.52
C TRP A 146 -6.79 7.29 -9.48
N ARG A 147 -5.60 7.56 -8.97
CA ARG A 147 -4.34 7.50 -9.73
C ARG A 147 -3.60 6.22 -9.43
N ARG A 148 -3.08 5.57 -10.48
CA ARG A 148 -2.16 4.43 -10.34
C ARG A 148 -0.73 4.93 -10.36
N LEU A 149 0.15 4.15 -9.73
CA LEU A 149 1.61 4.39 -9.70
C LEU A 149 1.93 5.76 -9.10
N ASP A 150 1.26 6.08 -7.99
CA ASP A 150 1.37 7.36 -7.28
C ASP A 150 1.88 7.18 -5.84
N GLU A 151 2.00 8.27 -5.10
CA GLU A 151 2.77 8.37 -3.85
C GLU A 151 2.27 7.49 -2.71
N SER A 152 1.00 7.09 -2.70
CA SER A 152 0.43 6.32 -1.60
C SER A 152 0.47 4.79 -1.82
N VAL A 153 0.36 4.06 -0.71
CA VAL A 153 0.04 2.63 -0.67
C VAL A 153 -1.46 2.50 -0.45
N LEU A 154 -2.17 2.06 -1.48
CA LEU A 154 -3.59 1.71 -1.39
C LEU A 154 -3.73 0.27 -0.91
N VAL A 155 -4.52 0.05 0.13
CA VAL A 155 -4.74 -1.28 0.75
C VAL A 155 -6.19 -1.70 0.62
N PHE A 156 -6.44 -2.69 -0.23
CA PHE A 156 -7.75 -3.29 -0.44
C PHE A 156 -7.87 -4.58 0.38
N THR A 157 -8.86 -4.63 1.27
CA THR A 157 -9.19 -5.85 2.03
C THR A 157 -10.09 -6.83 1.26
N ASP A 158 -10.72 -6.34 0.19
CA ASP A 158 -11.31 -7.13 -0.90
C ASP A 158 -10.64 -6.69 -2.22
N PRO A 159 -9.75 -7.52 -2.81
CA PRO A 159 -9.12 -7.22 -4.10
C PRO A 159 -10.12 -6.94 -5.23
N GLY A 160 -11.36 -7.43 -5.13
CA GLY A 160 -12.41 -7.18 -6.10
C GLY A 160 -12.87 -5.72 -6.15
N GLU A 161 -12.71 -4.95 -5.07
CA GLU A 161 -13.03 -3.52 -5.08
C GLU A 161 -12.08 -2.71 -5.97
N ALA A 162 -10.81 -3.13 -6.06
CA ALA A 162 -9.85 -2.51 -6.97
C ALA A 162 -10.24 -2.66 -8.46
N GLU A 163 -11.02 -3.67 -8.82
CA GLU A 163 -11.54 -3.85 -10.18
C GLU A 163 -12.69 -2.89 -10.51
N ARG A 164 -13.36 -2.33 -9.49
CA ARG A 164 -14.50 -1.42 -9.65
C ARG A 164 -14.09 0.05 -9.70
N VAL A 165 -12.86 0.35 -9.32
CA VAL A 165 -12.29 1.69 -9.35
C VAL A 165 -12.00 2.12 -10.78
N SER A 166 -12.39 3.35 -11.12
CA SER A 166 -12.05 3.99 -12.40
C SER A 166 -10.66 4.61 -12.32
N TRP A 167 -9.64 3.81 -12.66
CA TRP A 167 -8.23 4.19 -12.58
C TRP A 167 -7.77 5.16 -13.67
N MET A 168 -6.84 6.04 -13.29
CA MET A 168 -6.11 6.94 -14.18
C MET A 168 -4.59 6.76 -14.00
N PRO A 169 -3.85 6.27 -15.02
CA PRO A 169 -4.36 5.64 -16.25
C PRO A 169 -5.13 4.35 -15.94
N SER A 170 -5.90 3.86 -16.91
CA SER A 170 -6.64 2.61 -16.78
C SER A 170 -5.72 1.45 -16.38
N ARG A 171 -6.19 0.56 -15.51
CA ARG A 171 -5.45 -0.62 -15.09
C ARG A 171 -5.24 -1.57 -16.27
N GLY A 172 -4.00 -1.60 -16.78
CA GLY A 172 -3.59 -2.39 -17.92
C GLY A 172 -3.25 -3.84 -17.56
N PRO A 173 -2.78 -4.65 -18.53
CA PRO A 173 -2.30 -5.99 -18.25
C PRO A 173 -1.07 -5.94 -17.33
N LEU A 174 -1.17 -6.63 -16.20
CA LEU A 174 -0.10 -6.75 -15.22
C LEU A 174 0.83 -7.92 -15.56
N HIS A 175 2.12 -7.76 -15.32
CA HIS A 175 3.09 -8.85 -15.45
C HIS A 175 3.44 -9.40 -14.08
N ARG A 176 3.09 -10.66 -13.83
CA ARG A 176 3.55 -11.38 -12.65
C ARG A 176 5.07 -11.55 -12.70
N MET A 177 5.73 -11.26 -11.58
CA MET A 177 7.18 -11.44 -11.38
C MET A 177 7.51 -12.76 -10.69
#